data_AF-A0AAW4URC2-F1
#
_entry.id   AF-A0AAW4URC2-F1
#
_cell.length_a   1.000
_cell.length_b   1.000
_cell.length_c   1.000
_cell.angle_alpha   90.00
_cell.angle_beta   90.00
_cell.angle_gamma   90.00
#
_symmetry.space_group_name_H-M   'P 1'
#
loop_
_entity.id
_entity.type
_entity.pdbx_description
1 polymer ?
#
loop_
_entity_poly.entity_id
_entity_poly.type
_entity_poly.pdbx_seq_one_letter_code
_entity_poly.pdbx_strand_id
1 'polypeptide(L)'
;MNYYELSNTVTPDTIGYKNGLWQKRYVQIYRVLIVVWSVLTLSLLFGMSHRDDYSSGMIKSCLLLFFAGIIFLVLMLIAVVNISAKRTENWSLQDRHDYNLAMYRTRYRNNRQLQSVVLIVMAKQQLLMSNYDLAAQALAMVDINCVKLPYLRDYYFCNAAVLFLCDKPGWQEWLDKCYAVPANQKQMTDMQIGALFLSENAKMDLCQAIYADTRIKHKWPTAIVITAILVLYAGIFYGVGGLLSRGYHYRYWFELSSVLITYAGCMVLSLYWIIRWILFSDSVSKKSGGVRLFRKVILIVMWLCLMAAMVINLIISFIGMDTEKKVYANGLICMSTSDGYSTDEYYNIKVGPFLRRNLTFKETIKFGLINDDDSTGDSGNDAGDSGANDSENSTENNSQSYNDASENTENENAGNENADESLDIESMAVYDYMSAAGMLSAGDAGTIRNGYTAKGTFYAVFETGEADGNTYENRLVYDRVSENGQCDLFVYEQLVSGSDTRLLGFYAVNKTTNEVFTADRNSWGGVSSREYQDATGEN
;
A
#
# COMPACT_ATOMS: atom_id res chain seq x y z
N MET A 1 6.35 -12.68 56.74
CA MET A 1 6.71 -12.08 55.43
C MET A 1 5.62 -12.47 54.45
N ASN A 2 4.95 -11.52 53.81
CA ASN A 2 3.83 -11.85 52.90
C ASN A 2 4.38 -12.49 51.62
N TYR A 3 3.82 -13.63 51.21
CA TYR A 3 4.28 -14.37 50.04
C TYR A 3 4.25 -13.53 48.74
N TYR A 4 3.31 -12.58 48.66
CA TYR A 4 3.08 -11.72 47.50
C TYR A 4 3.82 -10.38 47.54
N GLU A 5 4.63 -10.11 48.58
CA GLU A 5 5.49 -8.93 48.58
C GLU A 5 6.47 -8.95 47.40
N LEU A 6 6.61 -7.81 46.71
CA LEU A 6 7.53 -7.67 45.57
C LEU A 6 9.01 -7.77 45.97
N SER A 7 9.33 -7.55 47.25
CA SER A 7 10.66 -7.76 47.84
C SER A 7 10.99 -9.25 48.02
N ASN A 8 10.00 -10.14 47.97
CA ASN A 8 10.21 -11.57 48.14
C ASN A 8 10.94 -12.18 46.92
N THR A 9 12.12 -12.75 47.15
CA THR A 9 12.98 -13.32 46.12
C THR A 9 12.72 -14.81 45.84
N VAL A 10 11.86 -15.47 46.62
CA VAL A 10 11.57 -16.91 46.45
C VAL A 10 10.86 -17.15 45.12
N THR A 11 11.50 -17.86 44.20
CA THR A 11 10.92 -18.22 42.89
C THR A 11 10.46 -19.67 42.88
N PRO A 12 9.18 -19.95 42.53
CA PRO A 12 8.73 -21.32 42.30
C PRO A 12 9.44 -21.95 41.11
N ASP A 13 9.94 -23.19 41.25
CA ASP A 13 10.50 -23.96 40.15
C ASP A 13 9.41 -24.76 39.41
N THR A 14 8.40 -24.07 38.91
CA THR A 14 7.27 -24.69 38.18
C THR A 14 7.28 -24.33 36.70
N ILE A 15 6.66 -25.19 35.88
CA ILE A 15 6.51 -24.96 34.43
C ILE A 15 5.72 -23.68 34.20
N GLY A 16 4.69 -23.44 35.03
CA GLY A 16 3.91 -22.20 35.04
C GLY A 16 4.77 -20.94 35.21
N TYR A 17 5.62 -20.90 36.24
CA TYR A 17 6.48 -19.75 36.54
C TYR A 17 7.45 -19.45 35.38
N LYS A 18 8.15 -20.48 34.87
CA LYS A 18 9.06 -20.36 33.73
C LYS A 18 8.35 -19.82 32.49
N ASN A 19 7.15 -20.32 32.18
CA ASN A 19 6.37 -19.85 31.04
C ASN A 19 5.87 -18.40 31.19
N GLY A 20 5.60 -17.94 32.42
CA GLY A 20 5.26 -16.53 32.67
C GLY A 20 6.44 -15.60 32.38
N LEU A 21 7.66 -16.00 32.74
CA LEU A 21 8.89 -15.27 32.38
C LEU A 21 9.11 -15.23 30.86
N TRP A 22 8.86 -16.35 30.16
CA TRP A 22 8.89 -16.39 28.70
C TRP A 22 7.85 -15.45 28.07
N GLN A 23 6.66 -15.33 28.65
CA GLN A 23 5.65 -14.40 28.15
C GLN A 23 6.13 -12.94 28.18
N LYS A 24 6.85 -12.53 29.23
CA LYS A 24 7.50 -11.21 29.27
C LYS A 24 8.53 -11.06 28.14
N ARG A 25 9.38 -12.07 27.93
CA ARG A 25 10.39 -12.06 26.85
C ARG A 25 9.74 -11.92 25.48
N TYR A 26 8.68 -12.67 25.18
CA TYR A 26 7.96 -12.53 23.90
C TYR A 26 7.47 -11.10 23.68
N VAL A 27 6.83 -10.49 24.68
CA VAL A 27 6.35 -9.10 24.57
C VAL A 27 7.49 -8.12 24.34
N GLN A 28 8.64 -8.31 25.00
CA GLN A 28 9.82 -7.48 24.78
C GLN A 28 10.39 -7.66 23.38
N ILE A 29 10.48 -8.90 22.89
CA ILE A 29 10.93 -9.21 21.52
C ILE A 29 10.02 -8.51 20.50
N TYR A 30 8.70 -8.62 20.62
CA TYR A 30 7.78 -7.94 19.69
C TYR A 30 7.89 -6.42 19.75
N ARG A 31 8.12 -5.82 20.93
CA ARG A 31 8.38 -4.37 21.03
C ARG A 31 9.65 -3.97 20.30
N VAL A 32 10.74 -4.74 20.46
CA VAL A 32 12.00 -4.51 19.74
C VAL A 32 11.78 -4.69 18.24
N LEU A 33 11.08 -5.74 17.82
CA LEU A 33 10.76 -5.97 16.40
C LEU A 33 9.97 -4.82 15.78
N ILE A 34 9.00 -4.24 16.51
CA ILE A 34 8.26 -3.05 16.03
C ILE A 34 9.21 -1.87 15.82
N VAL A 35 10.12 -1.61 16.78
CA VAL A 35 11.11 -0.52 16.66
C VAL A 35 12.06 -0.77 15.48
N VAL A 36 12.60 -1.99 15.36
CA VAL A 36 13.49 -2.38 14.27
C VAL A 36 12.78 -2.24 12.92
N TRP A 37 11.53 -2.69 12.82
CA TRP A 37 10.73 -2.53 11.60
C TRP A 37 10.55 -1.06 11.25
N SER A 38 10.22 -0.19 12.22
CA SER A 38 10.10 1.25 11.98
C SER A 38 11.40 1.89 11.49
N VAL A 39 12.54 1.48 12.04
CA VAL A 39 13.86 1.97 11.60
C VAL A 39 14.18 1.49 10.18
N LEU A 40 13.88 0.22 9.86
CA LEU A 40 14.07 -0.32 8.52
C LEU A 40 13.23 0.40 7.48
N THR A 41 11.95 0.68 7.78
CA THR A 41 11.07 1.42 6.87
C THR A 41 11.47 2.88 6.71
N LEU A 42 12.00 3.51 7.77
CA LEU A 42 12.53 4.87 7.69
C LEU A 42 13.81 4.91 6.84
N SER A 43 14.68 3.91 7.00
CA SER A 43 15.88 3.76 6.18
C SER A 43 15.51 3.53 4.71
N LEU A 44 14.47 2.73 4.45
CA LEU A 44 13.93 2.51 3.11
C LEU A 44 13.39 3.80 2.52
N LEU A 45 12.58 4.57 3.26
CA LEU A 45 12.10 5.89 2.84
C LEU A 45 13.26 6.85 2.49
N PHE A 46 14.30 6.92 3.32
CA PHE A 46 15.46 7.77 3.07
C PHE A 46 16.24 7.35 1.81
N GLY A 47 16.41 6.04 1.61
CA GLY A 47 17.03 5.50 0.40
C GLY A 47 16.22 5.79 -0.86
N MET A 48 14.89 5.78 -0.77
CA MET A 48 14.01 6.12 -1.89
C MET A 48 14.12 7.60 -2.30
N SER A 49 14.32 8.51 -1.37
CA SER A 49 14.50 9.94 -1.67
C SER A 49 15.78 10.26 -2.46
N HIS A 50 16.76 9.35 -2.46
CA HIS A 50 18.02 9.49 -3.20
C HIS A 50 18.02 8.75 -4.54
N ARG A 51 16.90 8.13 -4.92
CA ARG A 51 16.79 7.39 -6.17
C ARG A 51 16.40 8.34 -7.30
N ASP A 52 17.11 8.25 -8.41
CA ASP A 52 16.87 9.10 -9.59
C ASP A 52 15.45 8.91 -10.18
N ASP A 53 14.89 7.69 -10.09
CA ASP A 53 13.53 7.35 -10.56
C ASP A 53 12.41 7.64 -9.54
N TYR A 54 12.63 8.53 -8.58
CA TYR A 54 11.68 8.75 -7.49
C TYR A 54 10.30 9.19 -7.99
N SER A 55 9.24 8.50 -7.54
CA SER A 55 7.84 8.84 -7.81
C SER A 55 7.04 8.92 -6.51
N SER A 56 6.04 9.82 -6.49
CA SER A 56 5.07 9.95 -5.39
C SER A 56 4.35 8.62 -5.08
N GLY A 57 4.24 7.71 -6.06
CA GLY A 57 3.71 6.37 -5.88
C GLY A 57 4.56 5.48 -4.95
N MET A 58 5.88 5.67 -4.94
CA MET A 58 6.79 4.86 -4.12
C MET A 58 6.65 5.18 -2.62
N ILE A 59 6.30 6.43 -2.26
CA ILE A 59 5.97 6.79 -0.88
C ILE A 59 4.73 6.02 -0.41
N LYS A 60 3.69 5.95 -1.25
CA LYS A 60 2.45 5.22 -0.93
C LYS A 60 2.76 3.76 -0.63
N SER A 61 3.63 3.13 -1.41
CA SER A 61 4.11 1.77 -1.18
C SER A 61 4.92 1.60 0.11
N CYS A 62 5.81 2.54 0.42
CA CYS A 62 6.57 2.52 1.68
C CYS A 62 5.64 2.62 2.90
N LEU A 63 4.68 3.55 2.86
CA LEU A 63 3.69 3.73 3.92
C LEU A 63 2.83 2.47 4.07
N LEU A 64 2.43 1.86 2.97
CA LEU A 64 1.64 0.63 2.98
C LEU A 64 2.41 -0.53 3.62
N LEU A 65 3.70 -0.72 3.28
CA LEU A 65 4.57 -1.71 3.94
C LEU A 65 4.77 -1.42 5.43
N PHE A 66 4.93 -0.15 5.79
CA PHE A 66 5.08 0.27 7.18
C PHE A 66 3.85 -0.09 8.02
N PHE A 67 2.65 0.34 7.57
CA PHE A 67 1.41 0.04 8.27
C PHE A 67 1.10 -1.46 8.28
N ALA A 68 1.30 -2.16 7.16
CA ALA A 68 1.08 -3.61 7.10
C ALA A 68 1.98 -4.38 8.08
N GLY A 69 3.27 -4.03 8.15
CA GLY A 69 4.20 -4.65 9.08
C GLY A 69 3.90 -4.35 10.56
N ILE A 70 3.52 -3.10 10.88
CA ILE A 70 3.08 -2.74 12.24
C ILE A 70 1.82 -3.52 12.63
N ILE A 71 0.79 -3.53 11.77
CA ILE A 71 -0.46 -4.23 12.03
C ILE A 71 -0.18 -5.73 12.21
N PHE A 72 0.66 -6.32 11.36
CA PHE A 72 1.09 -7.71 11.50
C PHE A 72 1.74 -7.98 12.86
N LEU A 73 2.73 -7.18 13.27
CA LEU A 73 3.44 -7.37 14.55
C LEU A 73 2.51 -7.21 15.75
N VAL A 74 1.57 -6.25 15.70
CA VAL A 74 0.58 -6.02 16.76
C VAL A 74 -0.41 -7.19 16.84
N LEU A 75 -0.94 -7.66 15.71
CA LEU A 75 -1.85 -8.81 15.67
C LEU A 75 -1.15 -10.09 16.14
N MET A 76 0.10 -10.31 15.74
CA MET A 76 0.91 -11.44 16.19
C MET A 76 1.18 -11.38 17.69
N LEU A 77 1.48 -10.20 18.25
CA LEU A 77 1.61 -10.03 19.70
C LEU A 77 0.31 -10.40 20.43
N ILE A 78 -0.85 -9.94 19.92
CA ILE A 78 -2.16 -10.29 20.49
C ILE A 78 -2.41 -11.80 20.37
N ALA A 79 -2.08 -12.41 19.23
CA ALA A 79 -2.22 -13.85 19.01
C ALA A 79 -1.36 -14.64 19.99
N VAL A 80 -0.08 -14.30 20.15
CA VAL A 80 0.84 -14.99 21.08
C VAL A 80 0.32 -14.92 22.52
N VAL A 81 -0.20 -13.78 22.95
CA VAL A 81 -0.81 -13.64 24.29
C VAL A 81 -2.07 -14.50 24.42
N ASN A 82 -2.92 -14.57 23.38
CA ASN A 82 -4.12 -15.41 23.40
C ASN A 82 -3.79 -16.92 23.33
N ILE A 83 -2.75 -17.30 22.59
CA ILE A 83 -2.24 -18.68 22.51
C ILE A 83 -1.67 -19.08 23.87
N SER A 84 -0.87 -18.21 24.50
CA SER A 84 -0.33 -18.48 25.83
C SER A 84 -1.46 -18.64 26.85
N ALA A 85 -2.48 -17.77 26.81
CA ALA A 85 -3.68 -17.90 27.64
C ALA A 85 -4.43 -19.22 27.41
N LYS A 86 -4.65 -19.62 26.15
CA LYS A 86 -5.29 -20.91 25.83
C LYS A 86 -4.47 -22.09 26.34
N ARG A 87 -3.15 -22.03 26.26
CA ARG A 87 -2.25 -23.08 26.77
C ARG A 87 -2.39 -23.27 28.28
N THR A 88 -2.69 -22.20 29.03
CA THR A 88 -2.86 -22.29 30.49
C THR A 88 -4.07 -23.12 30.92
N GLU A 89 -5.01 -23.40 30.03
CA GLU A 89 -6.19 -24.24 30.34
C GLU A 89 -5.80 -25.68 30.65
N ASN A 90 -4.78 -26.22 30.00
CA ASN A 90 -4.36 -27.61 30.23
C ASN A 90 -3.45 -27.75 31.45
N TRP A 91 -3.14 -26.65 32.14
CA TRP A 91 -2.22 -26.66 33.28
C TRP A 91 -2.93 -26.95 34.58
N SER A 92 -2.15 -27.48 35.53
CA SER A 92 -2.54 -27.61 36.92
C SER A 92 -2.89 -26.24 37.50
N LEU A 93 -3.74 -26.23 38.52
CA LEU A 93 -4.16 -24.99 39.18
C LEU A 93 -2.96 -24.24 39.80
N GLN A 94 -1.97 -24.99 40.29
CA GLN A 94 -0.71 -24.48 40.81
C GLN A 94 0.13 -23.80 39.72
N ASP A 95 0.29 -24.43 38.55
CA ASP A 95 1.03 -23.83 37.42
C ASP A 95 0.36 -22.55 36.93
N ARG A 96 -0.97 -22.49 36.92
CA ARG A 96 -1.71 -21.26 36.56
C ARG A 96 -1.47 -20.13 37.58
N HIS A 97 -1.45 -20.47 38.86
CA HIS A 97 -1.11 -19.53 39.92
C HIS A 97 0.32 -19.00 39.77
N ASP A 98 1.29 -19.89 39.58
CA ASP A 98 2.69 -19.49 39.49
C ASP A 98 3.01 -18.72 38.20
N TYR A 99 2.31 -19.01 37.11
CA TYR A 99 2.33 -18.19 35.91
C TYR A 99 1.84 -16.76 36.18
N ASN A 100 0.71 -16.62 36.88
CA ASN A 100 0.17 -15.32 37.29
C ASN A 100 1.12 -14.60 38.24
N LEU A 101 1.78 -15.32 39.15
CA LEU A 101 2.78 -14.78 40.07
C LEU A 101 4.00 -14.22 39.33
N ALA A 102 4.52 -14.95 38.33
CA ALA A 102 5.60 -14.46 37.46
C ALA A 102 5.19 -13.16 36.75
N MET A 103 3.95 -13.10 36.25
CA MET A 103 3.41 -11.94 35.56
C MET A 103 3.20 -10.74 36.49
N TYR A 104 2.70 -10.99 37.70
CA TYR A 104 2.55 -10.00 38.78
C TYR A 104 3.89 -9.36 39.15
N ARG A 105 4.93 -10.17 39.38
CA ARG A 105 6.27 -9.68 39.78
C ARG A 105 7.02 -8.97 38.66
N THR A 106 6.75 -9.32 37.40
CA THR A 106 7.57 -8.85 36.28
C THR A 106 6.86 -7.87 35.35
N ARG A 107 5.79 -8.28 34.66
CA ARG A 107 5.12 -7.48 33.63
C ARG A 107 4.23 -6.41 34.22
N TYR A 108 3.53 -6.73 35.30
CA TYR A 108 2.55 -5.84 35.91
C TYR A 108 3.14 -4.95 37.00
N ARG A 109 4.46 -5.05 37.28
CA ARG A 109 5.15 -4.28 38.33
C ARG A 109 4.80 -2.78 38.38
N ASN A 110 4.63 -2.16 37.21
CA ASN A 110 4.39 -0.72 37.09
C ASN A 110 2.92 -0.35 36.87
N ASN A 111 2.01 -1.33 36.74
CA ASN A 111 0.60 -1.09 36.47
C ASN A 111 -0.26 -1.61 37.64
N ARG A 112 -0.58 -0.71 38.58
CA ARG A 112 -1.34 -1.02 39.80
C ARG A 112 -2.70 -1.65 39.51
N GLN A 113 -3.39 -1.20 38.46
CA GLN A 113 -4.69 -1.77 38.08
C GLN A 113 -4.57 -3.25 37.71
N LEU A 114 -3.58 -3.60 36.87
CA LEU A 114 -3.36 -4.99 36.47
C LEU A 114 -2.82 -5.84 37.62
N GLN A 115 -2.02 -5.27 38.53
CA GLN A 115 -1.61 -5.96 39.75
C GLN A 115 -2.79 -6.37 40.60
N SER A 116 -3.68 -5.43 40.93
CA SER A 116 -4.87 -5.70 41.73
C SER A 116 -5.76 -6.77 41.10
N VAL A 117 -5.98 -6.72 39.78
CA VAL A 117 -6.77 -7.73 39.06
C VAL A 117 -6.11 -9.12 39.14
N VAL A 118 -4.79 -9.21 38.93
CA VAL A 118 -4.08 -10.49 38.97
C VAL A 118 -4.02 -11.06 40.40
N LEU A 119 -3.89 -10.22 41.43
CA LEU A 119 -3.97 -10.63 42.82
C LEU A 119 -5.32 -11.26 43.16
N ILE A 120 -6.43 -10.68 42.69
CA ILE A 120 -7.77 -11.27 42.86
C ILE A 120 -7.87 -12.63 42.16
N VAL A 121 -7.33 -12.76 40.95
CA VAL A 121 -7.30 -14.05 40.23
C VAL A 121 -6.45 -15.09 40.97
N MET A 122 -5.29 -14.69 41.51
CA MET A 122 -4.44 -15.57 42.31
C MET A 122 -5.14 -15.99 43.61
N ALA A 123 -5.88 -15.10 44.26
CA ALA A 123 -6.67 -15.42 45.44
C ALA A 123 -7.76 -16.47 45.12
N LYS A 124 -8.48 -16.32 44.00
CA LYS A 124 -9.44 -17.33 43.52
C LYS A 124 -8.76 -18.69 43.28
N GLN A 125 -7.56 -18.69 42.69
CA GLN A 125 -6.79 -19.92 42.48
C GLN A 125 -6.35 -20.57 43.80
N GLN A 126 -5.93 -19.78 44.80
CA GLN A 126 -5.56 -20.28 46.13
C GLN A 126 -6.78 -20.82 46.90
N LEU A 127 -7.94 -20.18 46.79
CA LEU A 127 -9.21 -20.69 47.33
C LEU A 127 -9.55 -22.06 46.77
N LEU A 128 -9.40 -22.24 45.45
CA LEU A 128 -9.61 -23.52 44.77
C LEU A 128 -8.57 -24.60 45.18
N MET A 129 -7.36 -24.19 45.57
CA MET A 129 -6.33 -25.09 46.13
C MET A 129 -6.50 -25.35 47.64
N SER A 130 -7.54 -24.80 48.28
CA SER A 130 -7.77 -24.86 49.73
C SER A 130 -6.68 -24.20 50.59
N ASN A 131 -5.89 -23.27 50.03
CA ASN A 131 -4.86 -22.51 50.75
C ASN A 131 -5.40 -21.14 51.18
N TYR A 132 -6.25 -21.12 52.20
CA TYR A 132 -7.00 -19.92 52.56
C TYR A 132 -6.14 -18.78 53.12
N ASP A 133 -5.08 -19.08 53.87
CA ASP A 133 -4.17 -18.05 54.40
C ASP A 133 -3.39 -17.34 53.29
N LEU A 134 -2.97 -18.06 52.25
CA LEU A 134 -2.32 -17.46 51.08
C LEU A 134 -3.32 -16.64 50.26
N ALA A 135 -4.57 -17.10 50.14
CA ALA A 135 -5.63 -16.30 49.51
C ALA A 135 -5.87 -14.97 50.25
N ALA A 136 -5.90 -15.00 51.59
CA ALA A 136 -6.02 -13.80 52.42
C ALA A 136 -4.83 -12.85 52.21
N GLN A 137 -3.61 -13.38 52.18
CA GLN A 137 -2.40 -12.59 51.92
C GLN A 137 -2.41 -11.92 50.54
N ALA A 138 -2.91 -12.60 49.50
CA ALA A 138 -3.06 -12.04 48.16
C ALA A 138 -4.08 -10.89 48.12
N LEU A 139 -5.25 -11.08 48.77
CA LEU A 139 -6.31 -10.07 48.83
C LEU A 139 -5.88 -8.83 49.63
N ALA A 140 -5.09 -9.00 50.70
CA ALA A 140 -4.56 -7.88 51.49
C ALA A 140 -3.62 -6.96 50.68
N MET A 141 -3.02 -7.46 49.59
CA MET A 141 -2.13 -6.68 48.71
C MET A 141 -2.88 -5.92 47.59
N VAL A 142 -4.21 -6.06 47.50
CA VAL A 142 -5.02 -5.43 46.44
C VAL A 142 -5.22 -3.95 46.75
N ASP A 143 -4.79 -3.07 45.83
CA ASP A 143 -5.09 -1.64 45.90
C ASP A 143 -6.51 -1.39 45.36
N ILE A 144 -7.46 -1.18 46.27
CA ILE A 144 -8.90 -1.01 46.01
C ILE A 144 -9.17 0.19 45.10
N ASN A 145 -8.42 1.28 45.26
CA ASN A 145 -8.64 2.53 44.50
C ASN A 145 -8.37 2.35 43.00
N CYS A 146 -7.62 1.32 42.63
CA CYS A 146 -7.25 1.03 41.25
C CYS A 146 -8.17 0.00 40.56
N VAL A 147 -9.15 -0.59 41.26
CA VAL A 147 -9.96 -1.71 40.76
C VAL A 147 -11.22 -1.20 40.04
N LYS A 148 -11.48 -1.70 38.82
CA LYS A 148 -12.73 -1.39 38.11
C LYS A 148 -13.92 -2.10 38.77
N LEU A 149 -15.10 -1.48 38.72
CA LEU A 149 -16.36 -1.99 39.30
C LEU A 149 -16.58 -3.51 39.21
N PRO A 150 -16.41 -4.17 38.03
CA PRO A 150 -16.66 -5.61 37.92
C PRO A 150 -15.72 -6.46 38.77
N TYR A 151 -14.45 -6.07 38.88
CA TYR A 151 -13.44 -6.77 39.68
C TYR A 151 -13.53 -6.41 41.16
N LEU A 152 -14.14 -5.27 41.50
CA LEU A 152 -14.38 -4.86 42.88
C LEU A 152 -15.43 -5.76 43.54
N ARG A 153 -16.48 -6.13 42.80
CA ARG A 153 -17.46 -7.12 43.24
C ARG A 153 -16.80 -8.48 43.50
N ASP A 154 -15.96 -8.94 42.57
CA ASP A 154 -15.19 -10.17 42.73
C ASP A 154 -14.25 -10.13 43.94
N TYR A 155 -13.63 -8.98 44.22
CA TYR A 155 -12.78 -8.78 45.39
C TYR A 155 -13.56 -8.93 46.70
N TYR A 156 -14.72 -8.28 46.82
CA TYR A 156 -15.57 -8.41 48.01
C TYR A 156 -16.10 -9.84 48.19
N PHE A 157 -16.53 -10.47 47.10
CA PHE A 157 -16.92 -11.88 47.10
C PHE A 157 -15.79 -12.81 47.57
N CYS A 158 -14.57 -12.62 47.08
CA CYS A 158 -13.42 -13.45 47.49
C CYS A 158 -13.06 -13.24 48.97
N ASN A 159 -13.17 -12.02 49.50
CA ASN A 159 -12.94 -11.77 50.93
C ASN A 159 -14.00 -12.44 51.80
N ALA A 160 -15.28 -12.37 51.42
CA ALA A 160 -16.35 -13.10 52.11
C ALA A 160 -16.11 -14.61 52.07
N ALA A 161 -15.71 -15.15 50.92
CA ALA A 161 -15.37 -16.56 50.74
C ALA A 161 -14.21 -17.02 51.63
N VAL A 162 -13.11 -16.25 51.68
CA VAL A 162 -11.95 -16.56 52.54
C VAL A 162 -12.35 -16.56 54.02
N LEU A 163 -13.08 -15.55 54.48
CA LEU A 163 -13.49 -15.46 55.88
C LEU A 163 -14.44 -16.60 56.27
N PHE A 164 -15.40 -16.92 55.40
CA PHE A 164 -16.32 -18.03 55.60
C PHE A 164 -15.60 -19.39 55.65
N LEU A 165 -14.68 -19.66 54.72
CA LEU A 165 -13.93 -20.92 54.68
C LEU A 165 -12.89 -21.08 55.80
N CYS A 166 -12.48 -19.96 56.42
CA CYS A 166 -11.60 -19.95 57.61
C CYS A 166 -12.36 -19.92 58.94
N ASP A 167 -13.70 -20.04 58.93
CA ASP A 167 -14.56 -19.91 60.12
C ASP A 167 -14.32 -18.61 60.92
N LYS A 168 -13.96 -17.52 60.22
CA LYS A 168 -13.74 -16.21 60.83
C LYS A 168 -15.01 -15.36 60.79
N PRO A 169 -15.33 -14.63 61.87
CA PRO A 169 -16.47 -13.72 61.87
C PRO A 169 -16.24 -12.55 60.89
N GLY A 170 -17.33 -11.92 60.45
CA GLY A 170 -17.28 -10.73 59.57
C GLY A 170 -17.45 -11.00 58.07
N TRP A 171 -17.61 -12.25 57.63
CA TRP A 171 -17.86 -12.57 56.23
C TRP A 171 -19.15 -11.92 55.67
N GLN A 172 -20.18 -11.74 56.53
CA GLN A 172 -21.44 -11.10 56.17
C GLN A 172 -21.27 -9.63 55.76
N GLU A 173 -20.42 -8.88 56.45
CA GLU A 173 -20.15 -7.45 56.13
C GLU A 173 -19.50 -7.32 54.74
N TRP A 174 -18.65 -8.27 54.36
CA TRP A 174 -18.04 -8.31 53.02
C TRP A 174 -19.04 -8.72 51.95
N LEU A 175 -20.01 -9.58 52.29
CA LEU A 175 -21.12 -9.96 51.42
C LEU A 175 -22.04 -8.75 51.14
N ASP A 176 -22.35 -7.95 52.15
CA ASP A 176 -23.15 -6.73 52.00
C ASP A 176 -22.46 -5.72 51.08
N LYS A 177 -21.14 -5.55 51.24
CA LYS A 177 -20.32 -4.74 50.31
C LYS A 177 -20.33 -5.31 48.89
N CYS A 178 -20.40 -6.62 48.73
CA CYS A 178 -20.52 -7.28 47.42
C CYS A 178 -21.88 -6.99 46.76
N TYR A 179 -22.98 -7.03 47.53
CA TYR A 179 -24.33 -6.71 47.04
C TYR A 179 -24.51 -5.24 46.69
N ALA A 180 -23.81 -4.34 47.40
CA ALA A 180 -23.81 -2.91 47.08
C ALA A 180 -23.21 -2.60 45.69
N VAL A 181 -22.42 -3.51 45.12
CA VAL A 181 -21.83 -3.34 43.78
C VAL A 181 -22.77 -3.95 42.72
N PRO A 182 -23.29 -3.17 41.77
CA PRO A 182 -24.26 -3.67 40.80
C PRO A 182 -23.66 -4.78 39.91
N ALA A 183 -24.38 -5.90 39.83
CA ALA A 183 -24.02 -7.05 39.00
C ALA A 183 -24.01 -6.70 37.51
N ASN A 184 -23.01 -7.17 36.76
CA ASN A 184 -23.13 -7.23 35.30
C ASN A 184 -23.97 -8.45 34.89
N GLN A 185 -24.65 -8.40 33.74
CA GLN A 185 -25.49 -9.49 33.17
C GLN A 185 -24.82 -10.88 33.07
N LYS A 186 -23.49 -10.97 33.25
CA LYS A 186 -22.70 -12.21 33.17
C LYS A 186 -22.23 -12.74 34.54
N GLN A 187 -22.41 -11.99 35.62
CA GLN A 187 -22.00 -12.38 36.98
C GLN A 187 -23.21 -12.97 37.73
N MET A 188 -22.95 -13.81 38.74
CA MET A 188 -24.01 -14.37 39.59
C MET A 188 -24.88 -13.28 40.21
N THR A 189 -26.19 -13.55 40.32
CA THR A 189 -27.13 -12.65 40.99
C THR A 189 -26.94 -12.69 42.50
N ASP A 190 -27.39 -11.65 43.21
CA ASP A 190 -27.23 -11.58 44.67
C ASP A 190 -27.92 -12.75 45.37
N MET A 191 -29.07 -13.21 44.84
CA MET A 191 -29.77 -14.41 45.30
C MET A 191 -28.95 -15.70 45.10
N GLN A 192 -28.24 -15.83 43.99
CA GLN A 192 -27.38 -16.99 43.73
C GLN A 192 -26.15 -16.98 44.65
N ILE A 193 -25.57 -15.81 44.90
CA ILE A 193 -24.43 -15.65 45.82
C ILE A 193 -24.84 -16.03 47.24
N GLY A 194 -25.96 -15.52 47.74
CA GLY A 194 -26.46 -15.83 49.08
C GLY A 194 -26.73 -17.32 49.29
N ALA A 195 -27.27 -18.01 48.27
CA ALA A 195 -27.51 -19.46 48.33
C ALA A 195 -26.21 -20.29 48.49
N LEU A 196 -25.07 -19.83 47.96
CA LEU A 196 -23.79 -20.53 48.07
C LEU A 196 -23.25 -20.58 49.51
N PHE A 197 -23.50 -19.55 50.31
CA PHE A 197 -23.04 -19.48 51.70
C PHE A 197 -23.99 -20.18 52.68
N LEU A 198 -25.20 -20.52 52.23
CA LEU A 198 -26.26 -21.16 53.04
C LEU A 198 -26.46 -22.64 52.69
N SER A 199 -25.74 -23.18 51.69
CA SER A 199 -25.91 -24.57 51.28
C SER A 199 -25.24 -25.54 52.25
N GLU A 200 -25.80 -26.76 52.35
CA GLU A 200 -25.29 -27.83 53.21
C GLU A 200 -23.86 -28.25 52.82
N ASN A 201 -23.48 -28.07 51.55
CA ASN A 201 -22.14 -28.28 51.00
C ASN A 201 -21.47 -26.97 50.53
N ALA A 202 -21.64 -25.88 51.30
CA ALA A 202 -21.17 -24.54 50.94
C ALA A 202 -19.73 -24.49 50.41
N LYS A 203 -18.81 -25.27 50.99
CA LYS A 203 -17.42 -25.35 50.54
C LYS A 203 -17.29 -25.84 49.09
N MET A 204 -17.98 -26.92 48.72
CA MET A 204 -17.93 -27.49 47.37
C MET A 204 -18.63 -26.59 46.36
N ASP A 205 -19.81 -26.06 46.72
CA ASP A 205 -20.60 -25.19 45.85
C ASP A 205 -19.87 -23.87 45.56
N LEU A 206 -19.22 -23.30 46.59
CA LEU A 206 -18.41 -22.09 46.47
C LEU A 206 -17.18 -22.31 45.59
N CYS A 207 -16.47 -23.43 45.76
CA CYS A 207 -15.37 -23.81 44.88
C CYS A 207 -15.85 -24.01 43.43
N GLN A 208 -17.01 -24.64 43.22
CA GLN A 208 -17.57 -24.82 41.88
C GLN A 208 -17.98 -23.49 41.23
N ALA A 209 -18.54 -22.56 42.00
CA ALA A 209 -18.88 -21.21 41.53
C ALA A 209 -17.63 -20.41 41.14
N ILE A 210 -16.58 -20.43 41.99
CA ILE A 210 -15.30 -19.78 41.70
C ILE A 210 -14.63 -20.42 40.47
N TYR A 211 -14.71 -21.75 40.33
CA TYR A 211 -14.18 -22.45 39.17
C TYR A 211 -14.92 -22.09 37.86
N ALA A 212 -16.24 -21.97 37.92
CA ALA A 212 -17.05 -21.55 36.76
C ALA A 212 -16.76 -20.10 36.34
N ASP A 213 -16.54 -19.21 37.30
CA ASP A 213 -16.24 -17.79 37.06
C ASP A 213 -14.80 -17.56 36.55
N THR A 214 -13.84 -18.40 36.96
CA THR A 214 -12.44 -18.30 36.51
C THR A 214 -12.18 -18.82 35.10
N ARG A 215 -13.18 -19.41 34.41
CA ARG A 215 -13.01 -19.84 33.01
C ARG A 215 -12.77 -18.65 32.07
N ILE A 216 -11.56 -18.60 31.51
CA ILE A 216 -11.16 -17.63 30.49
C ILE A 216 -12.02 -17.84 29.24
N LYS A 217 -12.93 -16.90 28.95
CA LYS A 217 -13.72 -16.93 27.69
C LYS A 217 -12.80 -16.61 26.52
N HIS A 218 -12.63 -17.57 25.62
CA HIS A 218 -11.63 -17.52 24.55
C HIS A 218 -11.78 -16.32 23.61
N LYS A 219 -10.64 -15.71 23.27
CA LYS A 219 -10.45 -14.99 22.01
C LYS A 219 -9.76 -15.93 21.03
N TRP A 220 -10.15 -15.87 19.77
CA TRP A 220 -9.76 -16.79 18.70
C TRP A 220 -8.32 -16.54 18.22
N PRO A 221 -7.33 -17.29 18.72
CA PRO A 221 -5.95 -16.98 18.38
C PRO A 221 -5.63 -17.32 16.93
N THR A 222 -6.16 -18.43 16.41
CA THR A 222 -5.94 -18.91 15.04
C THR A 222 -6.47 -17.92 14.01
N ALA A 223 -7.68 -17.40 14.19
CA ALA A 223 -8.26 -16.40 13.30
C ALA A 223 -7.43 -15.10 13.26
N ILE A 224 -6.87 -14.68 14.40
CA ILE A 224 -6.00 -13.50 14.47
C ILE A 224 -4.70 -13.74 13.70
N VAL A 225 -4.09 -14.93 13.81
CA VAL A 225 -2.87 -15.28 13.06
C VAL A 225 -3.14 -15.28 11.55
N ILE A 226 -4.23 -15.91 11.09
CA ILE A 226 -4.59 -15.93 9.66
C ILE A 226 -4.83 -14.51 9.15
N THR A 227 -5.50 -13.67 9.94
CA THR A 227 -5.72 -12.25 9.60
C THR A 227 -4.38 -11.50 9.50
N ALA A 228 -3.46 -11.72 10.44
CA ALA A 228 -2.14 -11.08 10.42
C ALA A 228 -1.36 -11.47 9.16
N ILE A 229 -1.32 -12.76 8.83
CA ILE A 229 -0.62 -13.27 7.64
C ILE A 229 -1.20 -12.66 6.36
N LEU A 230 -2.53 -12.60 6.24
CA LEU A 230 -3.17 -12.01 5.07
C LEU A 230 -2.83 -10.52 4.92
N VAL A 231 -2.85 -9.75 6.02
CA VAL A 231 -2.49 -8.32 6.01
C VAL A 231 -1.02 -8.13 5.60
N LEU A 232 -0.11 -8.97 6.13
CA LEU A 232 1.30 -8.90 5.76
C LEU A 232 1.50 -9.25 4.28
N TYR A 233 0.83 -10.30 3.79
CA TYR A 233 0.89 -10.71 2.40
C TYR A 233 0.38 -9.62 1.45
N ALA A 234 -0.81 -9.06 1.71
CA ALA A 234 -1.36 -7.96 0.93
C ALA A 234 -0.41 -6.74 0.97
N GLY A 235 0.11 -6.42 2.16
CA GLY A 235 1.10 -5.36 2.35
C GLY A 235 2.34 -5.55 1.49
N ILE A 236 2.93 -6.75 1.51
CA ILE A 236 4.12 -7.07 0.71
C ILE A 236 3.80 -7.03 -0.78
N PHE A 237 2.71 -7.64 -1.21
CA PHE A 237 2.34 -7.72 -2.63
C PHE A 237 2.17 -6.32 -3.25
N TYR A 238 1.27 -5.51 -2.68
CA TYR A 238 1.01 -4.15 -3.16
C TYR A 238 2.16 -3.19 -2.88
N GLY A 239 2.84 -3.36 -1.74
CA GLY A 239 3.96 -2.53 -1.33
C GLY A 239 5.19 -2.72 -2.21
N VAL A 240 5.64 -3.97 -2.39
CA VAL A 240 6.78 -4.27 -3.26
C VAL A 240 6.45 -3.94 -4.72
N GLY A 241 5.21 -4.15 -5.16
CA GLY A 241 4.77 -3.80 -6.51
C GLY A 241 5.07 -2.34 -6.86
N GLY A 242 4.67 -1.39 -6.01
CA GLY A 242 4.97 0.03 -6.25
C GLY A 242 6.39 0.48 -5.85
N LEU A 243 7.27 -0.42 -5.41
CA LEU A 243 8.70 -0.13 -5.20
C LEU A 243 9.59 -0.60 -6.36
N LEU A 244 9.05 -1.41 -7.28
CA LEU A 244 9.75 -1.85 -8.47
C LEU A 244 10.16 -0.64 -9.33
N SER A 245 11.28 -0.75 -10.04
CA SER A 245 11.70 0.24 -11.05
C SER A 245 10.64 0.39 -12.14
N ARG A 246 10.65 1.54 -12.83
CA ARG A 246 9.90 1.69 -14.08
C ARG A 246 10.21 0.52 -15.04
N GLY A 247 9.15 -0.03 -15.64
CA GLY A 247 9.22 -1.17 -16.54
C GLY A 247 9.41 -2.53 -15.86
N TYR A 248 9.42 -2.64 -14.53
CA TYR A 248 9.38 -3.92 -13.83
C TYR A 248 7.97 -4.23 -13.33
N HIS A 249 7.46 -5.39 -13.70
CA HIS A 249 6.11 -5.81 -13.39
C HIS A 249 6.11 -7.23 -12.81
N TYR A 250 5.05 -7.57 -12.09
CA TYR A 250 4.80 -8.97 -11.73
C TYR A 250 4.43 -9.76 -12.98
N ARG A 251 4.73 -11.06 -12.95
CA ARG A 251 4.22 -11.98 -13.96
C ARG A 251 2.73 -12.18 -13.80
N TYR A 252 2.05 -12.38 -14.93
CA TYR A 252 0.59 -12.37 -15.00
C TYR A 252 -0.04 -13.39 -14.04
N TRP A 253 0.46 -14.64 -14.06
CA TRP A 253 -0.09 -15.69 -13.19
C TRP A 253 0.08 -15.34 -11.71
N PHE A 254 1.20 -14.72 -11.34
CA PHE A 254 1.51 -14.38 -9.95
C PHE A 254 0.65 -13.22 -9.47
N GLU A 255 0.51 -12.18 -10.29
CA GLU A 255 -0.36 -11.03 -10.03
C GLU A 255 -1.82 -11.47 -9.86
N LEU A 256 -2.34 -12.23 -10.83
CA LEU A 256 -3.68 -12.78 -10.79
C LEU A 256 -3.92 -13.63 -9.53
N SER A 257 -3.00 -14.56 -9.24
CA SER A 257 -3.11 -15.42 -8.06
C SER A 257 -3.12 -14.60 -6.77
N SER A 258 -2.28 -13.56 -6.69
CA SER A 258 -2.12 -12.73 -5.49
C SER A 258 -3.34 -11.86 -5.22
N VAL A 259 -3.92 -11.28 -6.28
CA VAL A 259 -5.18 -10.55 -6.21
C VAL A 259 -6.29 -11.49 -5.74
N LEU A 260 -6.47 -12.65 -6.39
CA LEU A 260 -7.51 -13.61 -6.01
C LEU A 260 -7.38 -14.08 -4.55
N ILE A 261 -6.17 -14.43 -4.10
CA ILE A 261 -5.91 -14.86 -2.71
C ILE A 261 -6.26 -13.73 -1.72
N THR A 262 -5.85 -12.50 -2.01
CA THR A 262 -6.08 -11.36 -1.12
C THR A 262 -7.57 -11.05 -1.00
N TYR A 263 -8.28 -10.99 -2.11
CA TYR A 263 -9.72 -10.71 -2.12
C TYR A 263 -10.52 -11.84 -1.48
N ALA A 264 -10.27 -13.10 -1.87
CA ALA A 264 -10.95 -14.25 -1.26
C ALA A 264 -10.69 -14.34 0.25
N GLY A 265 -9.44 -14.11 0.68
CA GLY A 265 -9.07 -14.06 2.09
C GLY A 265 -9.81 -12.95 2.85
N CYS A 266 -9.89 -11.74 2.28
CA CYS A 266 -10.61 -10.61 2.87
C CYS A 266 -12.12 -10.89 2.98
N MET A 267 -12.72 -11.51 1.97
CA MET A 267 -14.13 -11.90 1.98
C MET A 267 -14.43 -12.92 3.10
N VAL A 268 -13.65 -13.99 3.18
CA VAL A 268 -13.85 -15.05 4.19
C VAL A 268 -13.61 -14.52 5.60
N LEU A 269 -12.55 -13.74 5.81
CA LEU A 269 -12.25 -13.19 7.13
C LEU A 269 -13.26 -12.14 7.57
N SER A 270 -13.67 -11.22 6.69
CA SER A 270 -14.65 -10.19 7.04
C SER A 270 -16.00 -10.82 7.40
N LEU A 271 -16.45 -11.83 6.63
CA LEU A 271 -17.64 -12.60 6.95
C LEU A 271 -17.53 -13.31 8.31
N TYR A 272 -16.40 -13.98 8.56
CA TYR A 272 -16.13 -14.63 9.85
C TYR A 272 -16.21 -13.66 11.02
N TRP A 273 -15.55 -12.50 10.91
CA TRP A 273 -15.52 -11.49 11.95
C TRP A 273 -16.90 -10.86 12.18
N ILE A 274 -17.70 -10.66 11.14
CA ILE A 274 -19.06 -10.10 11.25
C ILE A 274 -20.02 -11.09 11.89
N ILE A 275 -20.05 -12.33 11.43
CA ILE A 275 -20.87 -13.39 12.05
C ILE A 275 -20.51 -13.47 13.53
N ARG A 276 -19.22 -13.48 13.84
CA ARG A 276 -18.77 -13.56 15.22
C ARG A 276 -19.14 -12.33 16.04
N TRP A 277 -19.02 -11.14 15.46
CA TRP A 277 -19.42 -9.90 16.11
C TRP A 277 -20.92 -9.88 16.41
N ILE A 278 -21.75 -10.33 15.48
CA ILE A 278 -23.21 -10.45 15.67
C ILE A 278 -23.53 -11.41 16.81
N LEU A 279 -22.89 -12.58 16.85
CA LEU A 279 -23.07 -13.58 17.90
C LEU A 279 -22.57 -13.08 19.28
N PHE A 280 -21.51 -12.26 19.33
CA PHE A 280 -20.92 -11.79 20.59
C PHE A 280 -21.46 -10.45 21.08
N SER A 281 -22.02 -9.64 20.19
CA SER A 281 -22.61 -8.32 20.43
C SER A 281 -23.66 -8.37 21.55
N ASP A 282 -24.47 -9.43 21.59
CA ASP A 282 -25.53 -9.59 22.58
C ASP A 282 -25.01 -9.78 24.00
N SER A 283 -23.73 -10.17 24.14
CA SER A 283 -23.10 -10.41 25.42
C SER A 283 -22.34 -9.16 25.96
N VAL A 284 -22.22 -8.11 25.16
CA VAL A 284 -21.37 -6.93 25.46
C VAL A 284 -22.18 -5.63 25.56
N SER A 285 -23.33 -5.52 24.89
CA SER A 285 -24.08 -4.26 24.81
C SER A 285 -25.19 -4.18 25.87
N LYS A 286 -25.10 -3.19 26.77
CA LYS A 286 -26.18 -2.82 27.73
C LYS A 286 -27.37 -2.07 27.08
N LYS A 287 -27.37 -1.86 25.75
CA LYS A 287 -28.39 -1.07 25.03
C LYS A 287 -29.69 -1.86 24.80
N SER A 288 -30.79 -1.12 24.65
CA SER A 288 -32.14 -1.65 24.37
C SER A 288 -32.17 -2.56 23.14
N GLY A 289 -33.13 -3.49 23.09
CA GLY A 289 -33.25 -4.51 22.03
C GLY A 289 -33.32 -3.92 20.62
N GLY A 290 -34.09 -2.84 20.44
CA GLY A 290 -34.21 -2.14 19.15
C GLY A 290 -32.89 -1.53 18.65
N VAL A 291 -32.12 -0.90 19.53
CA VAL A 291 -30.81 -0.30 19.17
C VAL A 291 -29.78 -1.37 18.84
N ARG A 292 -29.86 -2.55 19.48
CA ARG A 292 -29.00 -3.70 19.14
C ARG A 292 -29.30 -4.26 17.75
N LEU A 293 -30.59 -4.41 17.41
CA LEU A 293 -31.01 -4.86 16.08
C LEU A 293 -30.60 -3.86 14.99
N PHE A 294 -30.89 -2.57 15.20
CA PHE A 294 -30.50 -1.51 14.25
C PHE A 294 -28.99 -1.51 13.96
N ARG A 295 -28.16 -1.62 15.00
CA ARG A 295 -26.70 -1.71 14.84
C ARG A 295 -26.26 -2.94 14.04
N LYS A 296 -26.89 -4.10 14.24
CA LYS A 296 -26.58 -5.32 13.49
C LYS A 296 -26.93 -5.14 12.00
N VAL A 297 -28.09 -4.56 11.70
CA VAL A 297 -28.52 -4.30 10.32
C VAL A 297 -27.57 -3.34 9.62
N ILE A 298 -27.20 -2.22 10.24
CA ILE A 298 -26.22 -1.28 9.66
C ILE A 298 -24.89 -1.97 9.35
N LEU A 299 -24.39 -2.81 10.26
CA LEU A 299 -23.12 -3.52 10.05
C LEU A 299 -23.20 -4.49 8.86
N ILE A 300 -24.33 -5.18 8.69
CA ILE A 300 -24.55 -6.08 7.56
C ILE A 300 -24.61 -5.29 6.25
N VAL A 301 -25.36 -4.18 6.22
CA VAL A 301 -25.46 -3.31 5.04
C VAL A 301 -24.10 -2.75 4.66
N MET A 302 -23.35 -2.20 5.63
CA MET A 302 -22.00 -1.67 5.39
C MET A 302 -21.05 -2.74 4.85
N TRP A 303 -21.16 -3.98 5.33
CA TRP A 303 -20.38 -5.09 4.80
C TRP A 303 -20.77 -5.48 3.38
N LEU A 304 -22.07 -5.54 3.07
CA LEU A 304 -22.54 -5.80 1.70
C LEU A 304 -22.03 -4.72 0.73
N CYS A 305 -22.04 -3.45 1.14
CA CYS A 305 -21.46 -2.36 0.35
C CYS A 305 -19.95 -2.55 0.12
N LEU A 306 -19.20 -2.94 1.16
CA LEU A 306 -17.76 -3.23 1.04
C LEU A 306 -17.50 -4.40 0.10
N MET A 307 -18.32 -5.46 0.19
CA MET A 307 -18.23 -6.63 -0.67
C MET A 307 -18.53 -6.27 -2.14
N ALA A 308 -19.57 -5.49 -2.40
CA ALA A 308 -19.88 -5.00 -3.73
C ALA A 308 -18.73 -4.16 -4.30
N ALA A 309 -18.17 -3.23 -3.50
CA ALA A 309 -17.02 -2.43 -3.91
C ALA A 309 -15.79 -3.31 -4.22
N MET A 310 -15.53 -4.34 -3.43
CA MET A 310 -14.45 -5.29 -3.70
C MET A 310 -14.67 -6.08 -5.00
N VAL A 311 -15.88 -6.56 -5.26
CA VAL A 311 -16.21 -7.27 -6.49
C VAL A 311 -16.06 -6.36 -7.72
N ILE A 312 -16.53 -5.11 -7.63
CA ILE A 312 -16.36 -4.12 -8.69
C ILE A 312 -14.87 -3.86 -8.95
N ASN A 313 -14.07 -3.62 -7.91
CA ASN A 313 -12.62 -3.43 -8.07
C ASN A 313 -11.94 -4.67 -8.67
N LEU A 314 -12.37 -5.87 -8.28
CA LEU A 314 -11.86 -7.11 -8.86
C LEU A 314 -12.16 -7.16 -10.36
N ILE A 315 -13.41 -6.89 -10.78
CA ILE A 315 -13.82 -6.87 -12.19
C ILE A 315 -13.01 -5.82 -12.97
N ILE A 316 -12.86 -4.60 -12.43
CA ILE A 316 -12.04 -3.55 -13.05
C ILE A 316 -10.58 -4.01 -13.20
N SER A 317 -10.02 -4.67 -12.19
CA SER A 317 -8.64 -5.18 -12.25
C SER A 317 -8.47 -6.25 -13.34
N PHE A 318 -9.53 -6.94 -13.75
CA PHE A 318 -9.51 -7.89 -14.87
C PHE A 318 -9.61 -7.22 -16.24
N ILE A 319 -10.28 -6.08 -16.33
CA ILE A 319 -10.45 -5.31 -17.56
C ILE A 319 -9.15 -4.53 -17.79
N GLY A 320 -8.32 -4.98 -18.73
CA GLY A 320 -7.01 -4.40 -19.04
C GLY A 320 -5.82 -5.11 -18.39
N MET A 321 -5.99 -6.31 -17.82
CA MET A 321 -4.87 -7.09 -17.31
C MET A 321 -4.13 -7.79 -18.46
N ASP A 322 -2.84 -7.51 -18.65
CA ASP A 322 -2.03 -8.11 -19.70
C ASP A 322 -1.88 -9.63 -19.53
N THR A 323 -2.09 -10.37 -20.60
CA THR A 323 -2.07 -11.84 -20.59
C THR A 323 -0.76 -12.39 -21.17
N GLU A 324 -0.18 -13.39 -20.49
CA GLU A 324 1.00 -14.11 -20.98
C GLU A 324 0.60 -15.13 -22.05
N LYS A 325 0.90 -14.86 -23.33
CA LYS A 325 0.58 -15.78 -24.45
C LYS A 325 1.60 -16.88 -24.63
N LYS A 326 2.90 -16.54 -24.66
CA LYS A 326 3.99 -17.49 -24.92
C LYS A 326 5.25 -17.14 -24.13
N VAL A 327 5.95 -18.16 -23.66
CA VAL A 327 7.26 -18.04 -23.01
C VAL A 327 8.28 -18.80 -23.86
N TYR A 328 9.30 -18.08 -24.34
CA TYR A 328 10.35 -18.61 -25.19
C TYR A 328 11.54 -19.11 -24.36
N ALA A 329 12.32 -20.06 -24.91
CA ALA A 329 13.44 -20.69 -24.21
C ALA A 329 14.58 -19.71 -23.85
N ASN A 330 14.70 -18.60 -24.59
CA ASN A 330 15.65 -17.51 -24.35
C ASN A 330 15.20 -16.56 -23.21
N GLY A 331 14.04 -16.80 -22.58
CA GLY A 331 13.51 -15.98 -21.50
C GLY A 331 12.61 -14.82 -21.94
N LEU A 332 12.34 -14.67 -23.24
CA LEU A 332 11.38 -13.72 -23.78
C LEU A 332 9.95 -14.18 -23.46
N ILE A 333 9.07 -13.25 -23.13
CA ILE A 333 7.67 -13.47 -22.81
C ILE A 333 6.84 -12.57 -23.73
N CYS A 334 5.99 -13.18 -24.55
CA CYS A 334 4.99 -12.45 -25.34
C CYS A 334 3.76 -12.20 -24.48
N MET A 335 3.39 -10.94 -24.38
CA MET A 335 2.20 -10.45 -23.73
C MET A 335 1.16 -10.03 -24.76
N SER A 336 -0.10 -10.06 -24.36
CA SER A 336 -1.15 -9.36 -25.08
C SER A 336 -1.95 -8.47 -24.15
N THR A 337 -2.09 -7.22 -24.55
CA THR A 337 -3.05 -6.26 -24.00
C THR A 337 -4.33 -6.37 -24.82
N SER A 338 -5.48 -6.36 -24.17
CA SER A 338 -6.77 -6.43 -24.85
C SER A 338 -7.69 -5.37 -24.28
N ASP A 339 -8.03 -4.42 -25.14
CA ASP A 339 -8.83 -3.24 -24.77
C ASP A 339 -10.32 -3.47 -25.10
N GLY A 340 -10.66 -4.71 -25.48
CA GLY A 340 -11.98 -5.10 -25.98
C GLY A 340 -12.20 -4.86 -27.48
N TYR A 341 -11.34 -4.07 -28.15
CA TYR A 341 -11.46 -3.73 -29.58
C TYR A 341 -10.25 -4.18 -30.41
N SER A 342 -9.02 -4.00 -29.90
CA SER A 342 -7.77 -4.48 -30.49
C SER A 342 -7.03 -5.38 -29.49
N THR A 343 -6.14 -6.22 -30.01
CA THR A 343 -5.18 -6.98 -29.19
C THR A 343 -3.79 -6.64 -29.65
N ASP A 344 -3.07 -5.89 -28.83
CA ASP A 344 -1.69 -5.52 -29.12
C ASP A 344 -0.77 -6.51 -28.42
N GLU A 345 0.20 -7.03 -29.17
CA GLU A 345 1.20 -7.96 -28.66
C GLU A 345 2.50 -7.22 -28.42
N TYR A 346 3.02 -7.34 -27.20
CA TYR A 346 4.30 -6.73 -26.82
C TYR A 346 5.17 -7.76 -26.09
N TYR A 347 6.47 -7.48 -25.99
CA TYR A 347 7.43 -8.43 -25.45
C TYR A 347 8.08 -7.92 -24.17
N ASN A 348 8.26 -8.83 -23.22
CA ASN A 348 8.95 -8.63 -21.97
C ASN A 348 10.03 -9.70 -21.79
N ILE A 349 11.00 -9.45 -20.91
CA ILE A 349 12.01 -10.44 -20.54
C ILE A 349 11.82 -10.90 -19.10
N LYS A 350 11.99 -12.21 -18.90
CA LYS A 350 11.85 -12.86 -17.60
C LYS A 350 12.98 -12.43 -16.65
N VAL A 351 12.61 -11.99 -15.44
CA VAL A 351 13.55 -11.68 -14.36
C VAL A 351 13.24 -12.59 -13.16
N GLY A 352 13.93 -13.73 -13.10
CA GLY A 352 13.68 -14.73 -12.06
C GLY A 352 12.29 -15.38 -12.18
N PRO A 353 11.73 -15.91 -11.08
CA PRO A 353 10.47 -16.65 -11.13
C PRO A 353 9.24 -15.73 -11.29
N PHE A 354 9.18 -14.62 -10.55
CA PHE A 354 7.95 -13.85 -10.35
C PHE A 354 7.88 -12.52 -11.10
N LEU A 355 9.00 -12.02 -11.59
CA LEU A 355 9.09 -10.70 -12.21
C LEU A 355 9.32 -10.80 -13.71
N ARG A 356 8.86 -9.77 -14.39
CA ARG A 356 9.14 -9.47 -15.79
C ARG A 356 9.61 -8.02 -15.88
N ARG A 357 10.38 -7.72 -16.90
CA ARG A 357 10.70 -6.33 -17.24
C ARG A 357 10.51 -6.06 -18.72
N ASN A 358 10.29 -4.79 -19.04
CA ASN A 358 10.28 -4.31 -20.42
C ASN A 358 11.65 -4.52 -21.06
N LEU A 359 11.65 -4.78 -22.37
CA LEU A 359 12.90 -4.87 -23.13
C LEU A 359 13.55 -3.50 -23.22
N THR A 360 14.88 -3.50 -23.18
CA THR A 360 15.65 -2.31 -23.59
C THR A 360 15.72 -2.27 -25.11
N PHE A 361 15.87 -1.08 -25.70
CA PHE A 361 15.99 -0.90 -27.15
C PHE A 361 17.01 -1.86 -27.81
N LYS A 362 18.21 -1.96 -27.21
CA LYS A 362 19.27 -2.87 -27.66
C LYS A 362 18.86 -4.35 -27.61
N GLU A 363 18.04 -4.73 -26.64
CA GLU A 363 17.51 -6.10 -26.55
C GLU A 363 16.40 -6.35 -27.56
N THR A 364 15.56 -5.36 -27.85
CA THR A 364 14.54 -5.43 -28.90
C THR A 364 15.16 -5.71 -30.26
N ILE A 365 16.25 -5.00 -30.60
CA ILE A 365 17.07 -5.28 -31.80
C ILE A 365 17.69 -6.68 -31.74
N LYS A 366 18.30 -7.04 -30.60
CA LYS A 366 18.94 -8.36 -30.42
C LYS A 366 17.97 -9.53 -30.62
N PHE A 367 16.71 -9.36 -30.26
CA PHE A 367 15.67 -10.38 -30.47
C PHE A 367 15.00 -10.30 -31.85
N GLY A 368 15.42 -9.35 -32.71
CA GLY A 368 14.89 -9.17 -34.06
C GLY A 368 13.43 -8.73 -34.07
N LEU A 369 13.00 -7.98 -33.06
CA LEU A 369 11.63 -7.50 -32.91
C LEU A 369 11.39 -6.16 -33.61
N ILE A 370 12.47 -5.41 -33.87
CA ILE A 370 12.51 -4.14 -34.59
C ILE A 370 13.77 -4.19 -35.47
N ASN A 371 13.69 -3.71 -36.72
CA ASN A 371 14.86 -3.55 -37.60
C ASN A 371 15.58 -2.25 -37.25
N ASP A 372 16.89 -2.14 -37.52
CA ASP A 372 17.65 -0.91 -37.21
C ASP A 372 17.07 0.36 -37.88
N ASP A 373 16.20 0.20 -38.88
CA ASP A 373 15.54 1.28 -39.63
C ASP A 373 14.15 1.68 -39.06
N ASP A 374 13.55 0.93 -38.13
CA ASP A 374 12.17 1.14 -37.60
C ASP A 374 12.14 1.92 -36.27
N SER A 375 13.22 2.62 -35.92
CA SER A 375 13.28 3.40 -34.68
C SER A 375 12.62 4.77 -34.79
N THR A 376 11.30 4.79 -34.91
CA THR A 376 10.51 5.96 -34.53
C THR A 376 10.65 6.15 -33.03
N GLY A 377 11.09 7.34 -32.61
CA GLY A 377 11.27 7.68 -31.21
C GLY A 377 9.96 7.68 -30.43
N ASP A 378 9.65 6.59 -29.73
CA ASP A 378 8.62 6.58 -28.69
C ASP A 378 9.12 7.39 -27.48
N SER A 379 9.02 8.72 -27.58
CA SER A 379 9.15 9.61 -26.45
C SER A 379 7.92 9.45 -25.57
N GLY A 380 8.10 8.71 -24.48
CA GLY A 380 7.04 8.44 -23.51
C GLY A 380 6.31 9.70 -23.04
N ASN A 381 4.99 9.66 -23.16
CA ASN A 381 4.07 10.52 -22.44
C ASN A 381 3.03 9.67 -21.72
N ASP A 382 3.43 9.11 -20.58
CA ASP A 382 2.49 8.80 -19.51
C ASP A 382 2.47 9.98 -18.53
N ALA A 383 1.54 10.90 -18.77
CA ALA A 383 1.11 11.89 -17.80
C ALA A 383 -0.42 11.99 -17.86
N GLY A 384 -1.08 11.43 -16.85
CA GLY A 384 -2.51 11.69 -16.63
C GLY A 384 -2.73 13.03 -15.94
N ASP A 385 -3.85 13.70 -16.23
CA ASP A 385 -4.69 14.30 -15.18
C ASP A 385 -6.12 14.66 -15.65
N SER A 386 -7.05 14.46 -14.71
CA SER A 386 -8.30 15.15 -14.38
C SER A 386 -9.34 15.60 -15.43
N GLY A 387 -10.59 15.26 -15.12
CA GLY A 387 -11.76 16.04 -15.54
C GLY A 387 -13.07 15.53 -14.93
N ALA A 388 -13.36 15.93 -13.69
CA ALA A 388 -14.70 15.86 -13.12
C ALA A 388 -15.38 17.24 -13.21
N ASN A 389 -16.66 17.24 -13.63
CA ASN A 389 -17.68 18.30 -13.54
C ASN A 389 -17.44 19.54 -14.46
N ASP A 390 -18.42 20.11 -15.18
CA ASP A 390 -19.84 20.32 -14.90
C ASP A 390 -20.72 20.27 -16.17
N SER A 391 -22.02 20.13 -15.90
CA SER A 391 -23.20 20.29 -16.77
C SER A 391 -23.18 21.47 -17.74
N GLU A 392 -23.80 21.32 -18.92
CA GLU A 392 -25.13 21.88 -19.18
C GLU A 392 -25.74 21.45 -20.52
N ASN A 393 -27.06 21.34 -20.46
CA ASN A 393 -28.04 20.93 -21.44
C ASN A 393 -28.20 21.96 -22.58
N SER A 394 -28.28 21.53 -23.84
CA SER A 394 -29.27 22.08 -24.80
C SER A 394 -29.33 21.33 -26.14
N THR A 395 -30.43 20.59 -26.30
CA THR A 395 -31.45 20.73 -27.38
C THR A 395 -31.01 20.72 -28.86
N GLU A 396 -31.49 19.68 -29.56
CA GLU A 396 -32.15 19.69 -30.88
C GLU A 396 -31.57 20.53 -32.04
N ASN A 397 -31.16 19.89 -33.14
CA ASN A 397 -32.04 19.63 -34.30
C ASN A 397 -31.28 19.14 -35.54
N ASN A 398 -31.80 18.02 -36.05
CA ASN A 398 -31.97 17.61 -37.43
C ASN A 398 -31.66 18.64 -38.55
N SER A 399 -30.83 18.28 -39.54
CA SER A 399 -31.22 18.29 -40.97
C SER A 399 -30.11 17.88 -41.95
N GLN A 400 -30.47 16.87 -42.75
CA GLN A 400 -30.33 16.77 -44.21
C GLN A 400 -28.95 16.83 -44.87
N SER A 401 -28.50 15.63 -45.22
CA SER A 401 -28.08 15.21 -46.56
C SER A 401 -28.44 16.17 -47.70
N TYR A 402 -27.41 16.68 -48.38
CA TYR A 402 -27.42 16.99 -49.81
C TYR A 402 -26.15 16.44 -50.44
N ASN A 403 -26.34 15.50 -51.37
CA ASN A 403 -25.37 15.19 -52.41
C ASN A 403 -25.47 16.28 -53.47
N ASP A 404 -24.33 16.78 -53.95
CA ASP A 404 -24.23 17.19 -55.34
C ASP A 404 -22.87 16.79 -55.90
N ALA A 405 -22.92 16.24 -57.11
CA ALA A 405 -21.80 15.68 -57.83
C ALA A 405 -21.23 16.72 -58.79
N SER A 406 -19.91 16.87 -58.85
CA SER A 406 -19.24 17.31 -60.07
C SER A 406 -17.82 16.74 -60.16
N GLU A 407 -17.70 15.84 -61.13
CA GLU A 407 -16.57 15.56 -62.03
C GLU A 407 -15.12 15.74 -61.54
N ASN A 408 -14.48 14.58 -61.37
CA ASN A 408 -13.14 14.20 -61.84
C ASN A 408 -12.24 15.34 -62.36
N THR A 409 -11.16 15.58 -61.63
CA THR A 409 -9.84 15.62 -62.24
C THR A 409 -8.91 14.81 -61.37
N GLU A 410 -8.55 13.62 -61.86
CA GLU A 410 -7.47 12.81 -61.33
C GLU A 410 -6.20 13.67 -61.37
N ASN A 411 -5.57 13.86 -60.21
CA ASN A 411 -4.13 13.98 -60.16
C ASN A 411 -3.67 13.17 -58.96
N GLU A 412 -3.07 12.03 -59.28
CA GLU A 412 -2.36 11.17 -58.35
C GLU A 412 -1.30 12.00 -57.61
N ASN A 413 -1.38 12.02 -56.29
CA ASN A 413 -0.18 12.15 -55.46
C ASN A 413 -0.25 11.03 -54.43
N ALA A 414 0.25 9.88 -54.85
CA ALA A 414 0.76 8.89 -53.94
C ALA A 414 1.96 9.47 -53.17
N GLY A 415 1.97 9.23 -51.86
CA GLY A 415 3.12 9.42 -51.00
C GLY A 415 3.07 10.69 -50.16
N ASN A 416 2.82 10.55 -48.87
CA ASN A 416 3.74 11.05 -47.86
C ASN A 416 3.43 10.52 -46.45
N GLU A 417 3.84 9.28 -46.15
CA GLU A 417 3.97 8.80 -44.76
C GLU A 417 5.45 8.64 -44.36
N ASN A 418 6.40 8.92 -45.27
CA ASN A 418 7.85 8.70 -45.10
C ASN A 418 8.70 9.99 -45.03
N ALA A 419 8.16 11.20 -45.22
CA ALA A 419 8.95 12.42 -45.07
C ALA A 419 9.06 12.92 -43.62
N ASP A 420 8.21 12.43 -42.71
CA ASP A 420 8.18 12.90 -41.31
C ASP A 420 9.39 12.40 -40.50
N GLU A 421 9.83 11.16 -40.66
CA GLU A 421 11.01 10.63 -39.96
C GLU A 421 12.35 11.14 -40.52
N SER A 422 12.40 11.51 -41.82
CA SER A 422 13.61 12.06 -42.45
C SER A 422 13.98 13.39 -41.77
N LEU A 423 13.03 14.33 -41.71
CA LEU A 423 13.27 15.72 -41.29
C LEU A 423 13.71 15.85 -39.83
N ASP A 424 13.32 14.90 -38.99
CA ASP A 424 13.81 14.79 -37.61
C ASP A 424 15.32 14.51 -37.57
N ILE A 425 15.80 13.57 -38.39
CA ILE A 425 17.22 13.19 -38.50
C ILE A 425 18.03 14.35 -39.08
N GLU A 426 17.54 14.99 -40.15
CA GLU A 426 18.25 16.11 -40.75
C GLU A 426 18.31 17.33 -39.83
N SER A 427 17.24 17.61 -39.09
CA SER A 427 17.24 18.72 -38.11
C SER A 427 18.23 18.47 -36.95
N MET A 428 18.37 17.22 -36.50
CA MET A 428 19.37 16.82 -35.49
C MET A 428 20.79 17.01 -36.02
N ALA A 429 21.05 16.69 -37.29
CA ALA A 429 22.37 16.90 -37.91
C ALA A 429 22.76 18.38 -37.89
N VAL A 430 21.82 19.29 -38.18
CA VAL A 430 22.06 20.74 -38.09
C VAL A 430 22.30 21.17 -36.63
N TYR A 431 21.54 20.63 -35.68
CA TYR A 431 21.76 20.93 -34.25
C TYR A 431 23.16 20.52 -33.79
N ASP A 432 23.59 19.30 -34.12
CA ASP A 432 24.92 18.79 -33.76
C ASP A 432 26.03 19.61 -34.41
N TYR A 433 25.86 20.00 -35.68
CA TYR A 433 26.77 20.91 -36.38
C TYR A 433 26.88 22.27 -35.65
N MET A 434 25.75 22.89 -35.33
CA MET A 434 25.72 24.20 -34.65
C MET A 434 26.25 24.15 -33.22
N SER A 435 25.98 23.05 -32.51
CA SER A 435 26.50 22.77 -31.17
C SER A 435 28.02 22.60 -31.19
N ALA A 436 28.55 21.79 -32.11
CA ALA A 436 29.99 21.58 -32.29
C ALA A 436 30.72 22.87 -32.71
N ALA A 437 30.06 23.73 -33.50
CA ALA A 437 30.57 25.04 -33.90
C ALA A 437 30.45 26.12 -32.79
N GLY A 438 29.83 25.82 -31.65
CA GLY A 438 29.61 26.78 -30.56
C GLY A 438 28.65 27.91 -30.92
N MET A 439 27.75 27.68 -31.87
CA MET A 439 26.75 28.66 -32.35
C MET A 439 25.48 28.70 -31.49
N LEU A 440 25.34 27.73 -30.59
CA LEU A 440 24.25 27.65 -29.61
C LEU A 440 24.74 28.15 -28.24
N SER A 441 23.89 28.93 -27.56
CA SER A 441 23.99 29.37 -26.18
C SER A 441 23.96 28.19 -25.21
N ALA A 442 24.71 28.26 -24.12
CA ALA A 442 24.79 27.20 -23.09
C ALA A 442 23.49 26.99 -22.26
N GLY A 443 22.38 27.60 -22.64
CA GLY A 443 21.08 27.51 -21.96
C GLY A 443 20.20 26.45 -22.61
N ASP A 444 19.67 25.53 -21.80
CA ASP A 444 18.79 24.41 -22.18
C ASP A 444 19.35 23.48 -23.27
N ALA A 445 20.65 23.17 -23.18
CA ALA A 445 21.26 22.09 -23.94
C ALA A 445 20.56 20.75 -23.65
N GLY A 446 19.80 20.25 -24.64
CA GLY A 446 19.34 18.86 -24.66
C GLY A 446 17.85 18.60 -24.87
N THR A 447 17.03 19.60 -25.22
CA THR A 447 15.61 19.33 -25.59
C THR A 447 15.23 20.04 -26.89
N ILE A 448 15.66 19.50 -28.03
CA ILE A 448 15.10 19.91 -29.32
C ILE A 448 13.61 19.58 -29.30
N ARG A 449 12.76 20.55 -29.67
CA ARG A 449 11.31 20.34 -29.80
C ARG A 449 10.90 20.44 -31.27
N ASN A 450 10.51 19.32 -31.83
CA ASN A 450 10.03 19.25 -33.22
C ASN A 450 8.52 19.51 -33.27
N GLY A 451 8.05 20.10 -34.36
CA GLY A 451 6.65 20.41 -34.56
C GLY A 451 6.36 20.88 -35.98
N TYR A 452 5.08 21.16 -36.24
CA TYR A 452 4.61 21.61 -37.55
C TYR A 452 3.85 22.92 -37.42
N THR A 453 4.12 23.85 -38.33
CA THR A 453 3.37 25.11 -38.40
C THR A 453 1.92 24.83 -38.81
N ALA A 454 1.03 25.81 -38.64
CA ALA A 454 -0.36 25.71 -39.10
C ALA A 454 -0.50 25.48 -40.63
N LYS A 455 0.59 25.65 -41.40
CA LYS A 455 0.66 25.36 -42.84
C LYS A 455 1.24 23.97 -43.16
N GLY A 456 1.55 23.16 -42.14
CA GLY A 456 2.15 21.83 -42.28
C GLY A 456 3.68 21.84 -42.51
N THR A 457 4.35 22.98 -42.36
CA THR A 457 5.82 23.07 -42.50
C THR A 457 6.51 22.61 -41.22
N PHE A 458 7.45 21.68 -41.33
CA PHE A 458 8.28 21.18 -40.22
C PHE A 458 9.16 22.29 -39.62
N TYR A 459 9.28 22.30 -38.29
CA TYR A 459 10.26 23.10 -37.57
C TYR A 459 10.79 22.40 -36.31
N ALA A 460 12.03 22.72 -35.92
CA ALA A 460 12.69 22.24 -34.73
C ALA A 460 13.19 23.43 -33.89
N VAL A 461 12.73 23.56 -32.64
CA VAL A 461 13.16 24.63 -31.73
C VAL A 461 14.48 24.23 -31.08
N PHE A 462 15.52 25.02 -31.31
CA PHE A 462 16.87 24.77 -30.78
C PHE A 462 17.11 25.50 -29.47
N GLU A 463 16.57 26.71 -29.32
CA GLU A 463 16.75 27.53 -28.12
C GLU A 463 15.53 28.40 -27.86
N THR A 464 15.22 28.59 -26.58
CA THR A 464 14.27 29.60 -26.13
C THR A 464 14.95 30.50 -25.12
N GLY A 465 14.73 31.80 -25.21
CA GLY A 465 15.33 32.76 -24.29
C GLY A 465 14.47 33.98 -24.07
N GLU A 466 14.92 34.84 -23.16
CA GLU A 466 14.28 36.13 -22.89
C GLU A 466 15.33 37.22 -23.08
N ALA A 467 15.03 38.19 -23.94
CA ALA A 467 15.87 39.35 -24.20
C ALA A 467 14.99 40.61 -24.23
N ASP A 468 15.41 41.65 -23.51
CA ASP A 468 14.70 42.93 -23.43
C ASP A 468 13.21 42.82 -23.02
N GLY A 469 12.89 41.84 -22.16
CA GLY A 469 11.53 41.58 -21.66
C GLY A 469 10.59 40.89 -22.66
N ASN A 470 11.10 40.46 -23.81
CA ASN A 470 10.39 39.65 -24.78
C ASN A 470 10.99 38.25 -24.84
N THR A 471 10.13 37.24 -24.92
CA THR A 471 10.55 35.86 -25.18
C THR A 471 10.85 35.68 -26.66
N TYR A 472 11.96 35.00 -26.96
CA TYR A 472 12.33 34.61 -28.32
C TYR A 472 12.53 33.09 -28.42
N GLU A 473 12.26 32.56 -29.60
CA GLU A 473 12.49 31.17 -29.98
C GLU A 473 13.38 31.14 -31.22
N ASN A 474 14.54 30.49 -31.10
CA ASN A 474 15.38 30.17 -32.25
C ASN A 474 15.00 28.78 -32.75
N ARG A 475 14.52 28.70 -33.99
CA ARG A 475 14.04 27.46 -34.60
C ARG A 475 14.61 27.26 -36.00
N LEU A 476 14.83 26.01 -36.34
CA LEU A 476 15.14 25.56 -37.68
C LEU A 476 13.83 25.20 -38.40
N VAL A 477 13.60 25.73 -39.59
CA VAL A 477 12.37 25.51 -40.38
C VAL A 477 12.74 24.87 -41.71
N TYR A 478 12.02 23.82 -42.09
CA TYR A 478 12.19 23.19 -43.40
C TYR A 478 11.70 24.11 -44.53
N ASP A 479 12.49 24.26 -45.59
CA ASP A 479 12.12 25.04 -46.77
C ASP A 479 11.70 24.12 -47.93
N ARG A 480 12.66 23.36 -48.47
CA ARG A 480 12.47 22.50 -49.65
C ARG A 480 13.65 21.55 -49.86
N VAL A 481 13.51 20.65 -50.83
CA VAL A 481 14.62 19.86 -51.39
C VAL A 481 15.46 20.73 -52.33
N SER A 482 16.78 20.52 -52.36
CA SER A 482 17.73 21.19 -53.25
C SER A 482 17.47 20.92 -54.74
N GLU A 483 17.98 21.79 -55.63
CA GLU A 483 17.77 21.67 -57.09
C GLU A 483 18.31 20.37 -57.68
N ASN A 484 19.43 19.87 -57.16
CA ASN A 484 20.00 18.57 -57.55
C ASN A 484 19.32 17.37 -56.87
N GLY A 485 18.36 17.59 -55.96
CA GLY A 485 17.62 16.55 -55.24
C GLY A 485 18.38 15.86 -54.11
N GLN A 486 19.62 16.27 -53.82
CA GLN A 486 20.53 15.56 -52.91
C GLN A 486 20.46 16.04 -51.46
N CYS A 487 19.95 17.24 -51.20
CA CYS A 487 19.91 17.84 -49.88
C CYS A 487 18.51 18.32 -49.50
N ASP A 488 18.19 18.28 -48.20
CA ASP A 488 17.08 19.03 -47.62
C ASP A 488 17.58 20.38 -47.11
N LEU A 489 16.85 21.45 -47.44
CA LEU A 489 17.21 22.82 -47.13
C LEU A 489 16.42 23.33 -45.93
N PHE A 490 17.12 23.98 -45.02
CA PHE A 490 16.59 24.51 -43.78
C PHE A 490 16.98 25.96 -43.58
N VAL A 491 16.11 26.68 -42.89
CA VAL A 491 16.27 28.08 -42.51
C VAL A 491 16.28 28.18 -41.00
N TYR A 492 17.35 28.70 -40.43
CA TYR A 492 17.42 29.01 -39.01
C TYR A 492 16.93 30.42 -38.77
N GLU A 493 15.89 30.57 -37.97
CA GLU A 493 15.20 31.83 -37.72
C GLU A 493 14.92 32.05 -36.23
N GLN A 494 14.85 33.33 -35.86
CA GLN A 494 14.49 33.80 -34.53
C GLN A 494 13.12 34.46 -34.58
N LEU A 495 12.19 33.89 -33.83
CA LEU A 495 10.86 34.44 -33.59
C LEU A 495 10.86 35.19 -32.27
N VAL A 496 10.64 36.51 -32.28
CA VAL A 496 10.46 37.31 -31.06
C VAL A 496 8.99 37.68 -30.93
N SER A 497 8.44 37.52 -29.72
CA SER A 497 7.02 37.81 -29.46
C SER A 497 6.68 39.27 -29.79
N GLY A 498 5.88 39.50 -30.84
CA GLY A 498 5.42 40.83 -31.25
C GLY A 498 6.30 41.57 -32.28
N SER A 499 7.28 40.92 -32.90
CA SER A 499 8.06 41.50 -34.02
C SER A 499 8.18 40.55 -35.22
N ASP A 500 8.74 41.06 -36.32
CA ASP A 500 9.03 40.26 -37.51
C ASP A 500 10.11 39.20 -37.24
N THR A 501 9.99 38.06 -37.93
CA THR A 501 10.95 36.95 -37.86
C THR A 501 12.31 37.36 -38.42
N ARG A 502 13.38 37.08 -37.67
CA ARG A 502 14.75 37.37 -38.09
C ARG A 502 15.44 36.10 -38.59
N LEU A 503 15.96 36.13 -39.81
CA LEU A 503 16.76 35.04 -40.36
C LEU A 503 18.18 35.06 -39.78
N LEU A 504 18.62 33.91 -39.30
CA LEU A 504 19.93 33.72 -38.65
C LEU A 504 20.90 32.95 -39.54
N GLY A 505 20.42 32.00 -40.35
CA GLY A 505 21.27 31.21 -41.24
C GLY A 505 20.49 30.29 -42.17
N PHE A 506 21.17 29.74 -43.17
CA PHE A 506 20.64 28.73 -44.09
C PHE A 506 21.58 27.52 -44.10
N TYR A 507 20.98 26.33 -44.06
CA TYR A 507 21.68 25.06 -43.95
C TYR A 507 21.13 24.05 -44.94
N ALA A 508 21.99 23.22 -45.52
CA ALA A 508 21.62 22.10 -46.37
C ALA A 508 22.13 20.82 -45.74
N VAL A 509 21.30 19.78 -45.68
CA VAL A 509 21.67 18.47 -45.15
C VAL A 509 21.61 17.44 -46.26
N ASN A 510 22.70 16.74 -46.51
CA ASN A 510 22.73 15.68 -47.52
C ASN A 510 21.93 14.46 -47.06
N LYS A 511 20.95 14.03 -47.86
CA LYS A 511 20.00 12.95 -47.53
C LYS A 511 20.64 11.58 -47.28
N THR A 512 21.85 11.35 -47.81
CA THR A 512 22.54 10.05 -47.69
C THR A 512 23.62 10.06 -46.62
N THR A 513 24.32 11.19 -46.44
CA THR A 513 25.48 11.28 -45.55
C THR A 513 25.22 12.03 -44.25
N ASN A 514 24.08 12.74 -44.14
CA ASN A 514 23.76 13.67 -43.04
C ASN A 514 24.82 14.77 -42.84
N GLU A 515 25.63 15.04 -43.85
CA GLU A 515 26.61 16.13 -43.82
C GLU A 515 25.89 17.48 -44.00
N VAL A 516 26.26 18.45 -43.14
CA VAL A 516 25.63 19.77 -43.09
C VAL A 516 26.51 20.82 -43.77
N PHE A 517 25.93 21.55 -44.72
CA PHE A 517 26.57 22.64 -45.44
C PHE A 517 25.93 23.98 -45.06
N THR A 518 26.73 24.97 -44.70
CA THR A 518 26.27 26.34 -44.41
C THR A 518 26.29 27.20 -45.66
N ALA A 519 25.22 27.96 -45.91
CA ALA A 519 25.20 28.93 -47.01
C ALA A 519 25.96 30.22 -46.69
N ASP A 520 26.38 30.44 -45.44
CA ASP A 520 27.06 31.65 -44.94
C ASP A 520 26.32 32.97 -45.27
N ARG A 521 24.98 32.93 -45.24
CA ARG A 521 24.10 34.09 -45.43
C ARG A 521 22.97 34.10 -44.43
N ASN A 522 22.39 35.28 -44.20
CA ASN A 522 21.28 35.51 -43.26
C ASN A 522 20.11 36.28 -43.92
N SER A 523 20.01 36.22 -45.24
CA SER A 523 18.88 36.75 -46.02
C SER A 523 18.59 35.86 -47.22
N TRP A 524 17.34 35.84 -47.69
CA TRP A 524 16.92 35.12 -48.91
C TRP A 524 17.69 35.57 -50.17
N GLY A 525 18.21 36.80 -50.18
CA GLY A 525 19.14 37.29 -51.20
C GLY A 525 20.58 37.21 -50.72
N GLY A 526 21.51 36.91 -51.63
CA GLY A 526 22.95 36.83 -51.35
C GLY A 526 23.60 35.59 -51.98
N VAL A 527 24.90 35.68 -52.27
CA VAL A 527 25.68 34.56 -52.82
C VAL A 527 25.96 33.56 -51.70
N SER A 528 25.52 32.30 -51.88
CA SER A 528 25.80 31.22 -50.94
C SER A 528 27.27 30.79 -51.01
N SER A 529 27.77 30.13 -49.96
CA SER A 529 29.10 29.52 -49.97
C SER A 529 29.26 28.52 -51.14
N ARG A 530 30.48 28.40 -51.68
CA ARG A 530 30.74 27.51 -52.82
C ARG A 530 30.46 26.04 -52.48
N GLU A 531 30.74 25.64 -51.25
CA GLU A 531 30.48 24.29 -50.75
C GLU A 531 28.97 24.00 -50.67
N TYR A 532 28.17 24.97 -50.25
CA TYR A 532 26.71 24.88 -50.28
C TYR A 532 26.17 24.79 -51.71
N GLN A 533 26.68 25.60 -52.64
CA GLN A 533 26.27 25.57 -54.04
C GLN A 533 26.62 24.25 -54.71
N ASP A 534 27.84 23.74 -54.50
CA ASP A 534 28.29 22.45 -55.04
C ASP A 534 27.47 21.28 -54.48
N ALA A 535 27.08 21.33 -53.19
CA ALA A 535 26.27 20.31 -52.54
C ALA A 535 24.79 20.35 -52.95
N THR A 536 24.22 21.53 -53.21
CA THR A 536 22.78 21.72 -53.47
C THR A 536 22.42 21.87 -54.94
N GLY A 537 23.39 22.21 -55.79
CA GLY A 537 23.19 22.57 -57.18
C GLY A 537 22.58 23.98 -57.37
N GLU A 538 22.40 24.77 -56.30
CA GLU A 538 21.89 26.14 -56.40
C GLU A 538 22.98 27.09 -56.94
N ASN A 539 22.71 27.81 -58.03
CA ASN A 539 23.64 28.76 -58.65
C ASN A 539 23.43 30.22 -58.22
#